data_AF-A0A1B3X499-F1
#
_entry.id   AF-A0A1B3X499-F1
#
_cell.length_a   1.000
_cell.length_b   1.000
_cell.length_c   1.000
_cell.angle_alpha   90.00
_cell.angle_beta   90.00
_cell.angle_gamma   90.00
#
_symmetry.space_group_name_H-M   'P 1'
#
loop_
_entity.id
_entity.type
_entity.pdbx_description
1 polymer ?
#
loop_
_entity_poly.entity_id
_entity_poly.type
_entity_poly.pdbx_seq_one_letter_code
_entity_poly.pdbx_strand_id
1 'polypeptide(L)' 'MSKEEGLREMTYQMVMRASWKMLQSGLLSEDEYLAFEAKMREKYRPVIGLLFSDIDLLSCG' A
#
# COMPACT_ATOMS: atom_id res chain seq x y z
N MET A 1 0.26 18.37 0.95
CA MET A 1 0.84 17.24 1.68
C MET A 1 2.21 17.66 2.18
N SER A 2 2.47 17.53 3.48
CA SER A 2 3.78 17.75 4.08
C SER A 2 4.76 16.63 3.68
N LYS A 3 6.07 16.83 3.89
CA LYS A 3 7.07 15.80 3.60
C LYS A 3 6.82 14.51 4.40
N GLU A 4 6.41 14.65 5.65
CA GLU A 4 6.11 13.52 6.53
C GLU A 4 4.84 12.77 6.11
N GLU A 5 3.79 13.51 5.72
CA GLU A 5 2.59 12.92 5.13
C GLU A 5 2.91 12.18 3.83
N GLY A 6 3.79 12.74 2.99
CA GLY A 6 4.22 12.09 1.76
C GLY A 6 4.99 10.80 1.99
N LEU A 7 5.88 10.76 2.98
CA LEU A 7 6.59 9.53 3.35
C LEU A 7 5.64 8.47 3.92
N ARG A 8 4.66 8.87 4.73
CA ARG A 8 3.61 7.96 5.20
C ARG A 8 2.79 7.38 4.06
N GLU A 9 2.38 8.23 3.11
CA GLU A 9 1.62 7.82 1.93
C GLU A 9 2.43 6.84 1.08
N MET A 10 3.68 7.17 0.75
CA MET A 10 4.57 6.27 0.00
C MET A 10 4.75 4.92 0.70
N THR A 11 4.95 4.93 2.01
CA THR A 11 5.10 3.70 2.80
C THR A 11 3.84 2.83 2.71
N TYR A 12 2.67 3.45 2.87
CA TYR A 12 1.38 2.77 2.72
C TYR A 12 1.25 2.12 1.34
N GLN A 13 1.52 2.87 0.26
CA GLN A 13 1.43 2.35 -1.11
C GLN A 13 2.38 1.16 -1.34
N MET A 14 3.64 1.25 -0.89
CA MET A 14 4.62 0.17 -1.05
C MET A 14 4.19 -1.10 -0.32
N VAL A 15 3.72 -0.96 0.92
CA VAL A 15 3.25 -2.09 1.73
C VAL A 15 2.02 -2.73 1.10
N MET A 16 1.05 -1.93 0.66
CA MET A 16 -0.16 -2.45 0.02
C MET A 16 0.17 -3.16 -1.30
N ARG A 17 1.07 -2.62 -2.12
CA ARG A 17 1.52 -3.27 -3.36
C ARG A 17 2.21 -4.60 -3.09
N ALA A 18 3.05 -4.69 -2.06
CA ALA A 18 3.69 -5.95 -1.67
C ALA A 18 2.65 -6.98 -1.21
N SER A 19 1.71 -6.58 -0.35
CA SER A 19 0.65 -7.47 0.13
C SER A 19 -0.28 -7.96 -0.99
N TRP A 20 -0.56 -7.12 -1.99
CA TRP A 20 -1.33 -7.50 -3.16
C TRP A 20 -0.61 -8.58 -3.98
N LYS A 21 0.71 -8.46 -4.18
CA LYS A 21 1.51 -9.51 -4.82
C LYS A 21 1.49 -10.81 -4.03
N MET A 22 1.51 -10.74 -2.70
CA MET A 22 1.40 -11.92 -1.84
C MET A 22 0.03 -12.60 -1.96
N LEU A 23 -1.06 -11.83 -2.08
CA LEU A 23 -2.38 -12.37 -2.38
C LEU A 23 -2.38 -13.06 -3.76
N GLN A 24 -1.85 -12.40 -4.79
CA GLN A 24 -1.77 -12.96 -6.15
C GLN A 24 -0.94 -14.24 -6.24
N SER A 25 0.10 -14.39 -5.41
CA SER A 25 0.92 -15.60 -5.36
C SER A 25 0.36 -16.68 -4.43
N GLY A 26 -0.80 -16.46 -3.80
CA GLY A 26 -1.41 -17.39 -2.84
C GLY A 26 -0.70 -17.48 -1.49
N LEU A 27 0.18 -16.52 -1.16
CA LEU A 27 0.83 -16.42 0.14
C LEU A 27 -0.10 -15.83 1.20
N LEU A 28 -1.09 -15.05 0.78
CA LEU A 28 -2.20 -14.59 1.62
C LEU A 28 -3.49 -15.12 1.03
N SER A 29 -4.41 -15.54 1.90
CA SER A 29 -5.82 -15.66 1.56
C SER A 29 -6.47 -14.27 1.42
N GLU A 30 -7.65 -14.23 0.81
CA GLU A 30 -8.43 -12.99 0.67
C GLU A 30 -8.79 -12.39 2.04
N ASP A 31 -9.23 -13.21 2.99
CA ASP A 31 -9.57 -12.76 4.35
C ASP A 31 -8.36 -12.16 5.08
N GLU A 32 -7.18 -12.78 4.93
CA GLU A 32 -5.94 -12.26 5.51
C GLU A 32 -5.53 -10.93 4.87
N TYR A 33 -5.67 -10.82 3.55
CA TYR A 33 -5.41 -9.56 2.84
C TYR A 33 -6.35 -8.44 3.30
N LEU A 34 -7.65 -8.70 3.42
CA LEU A 34 -8.65 -7.72 3.87
C LEU A 34 -8.40 -7.29 5.32
N ALA A 35 -8.11 -8.25 6.22
CA ALA A 35 -7.76 -7.95 7.60
C ALA A 35 -6.45 -7.12 7.71
N PHE A 36 -5.48 -7.42 6.84
CA PHE A 36 -4.24 -6.65 6.74
C PHE A 36 -4.50 -5.22 6.23
N GLU A 37 -5.26 -5.07 5.14
CA GLU A 37 -5.62 -3.79 4.55
C GLU A 37 -6.30 -2.88 5.58
N ALA A 38 -7.28 -3.40 6.34
CA ALA A 38 -7.97 -2.65 7.37
C ALA A 38 -7.00 -2.05 8.42
N LYS A 39 -6.03 -2.85 8.89
CA LYS A 39 -4.99 -2.41 9.83
C LYS A 39 -4.08 -1.35 9.21
N MET A 40 -3.71 -1.48 7.94
CA MET A 40 -2.86 -0.51 7.25
C MET A 40 -3.59 0.82 7.05
N ARG A 41 -4.87 0.80 6.69
CA ARG A 41 -5.70 2.01 6.57
C ARG A 41 -5.83 2.74 7.89
N GLU A 42 -6.02 2.03 9.00
CA GLU A 42 -6.07 2.63 10.34
C GLU A 42 -4.73 3.27 10.74
N LYS A 43 -3.62 2.54 10.50
CA LYS A 43 -2.27 2.97 10.88
C LYS A 43 -1.79 4.18 10.11
N TYR A 44 -1.94 4.17 8.78
CA TYR A 44 -1.34 5.18 7.92
C TYR A 44 -2.30 6.29 7.51
N ARG A 45 -3.62 6.08 7.66
CA ARG A 45 -4.67 7.03 7.28
C ARG A 45 -4.40 7.67 5.90
N PRO A 46 -4.29 6.84 4.85
CA PRO A 46 -3.87 7.29 3.53
C PRO A 46 -4.84 8.34 3.00
N VAL A 47 -4.30 9.34 2.31
CA VAL A 47 -5.10 10.41 1.70
C VAL A 47 -5.58 10.00 0.30
N ILE A 48 -4.75 9.27 -0.44
CA ILE A 48 -5.02 8.90 -1.84
C ILE A 48 -5.77 7.56 -1.95
N GLY A 49 -5.73 6.72 -0.90
CA GLY A 49 -6.32 5.38 -0.91
C GLY A 49 -5.43 4.37 -1.66
N LEU A 50 -5.90 3.17 -2.01
CA LEU A 50 -5.06 2.24 -2.79
C LEU A 50 -4.95 2.68 -4.26
N LEU A 51 -3.72 2.85 -4.74
CA LEU A 51 -3.45 3.00 -6.16
C LEU A 51 -2.95 1.67 -6.75
N PHE A 52 -3.75 1.06 -7.63
CA PHE A 52 -3.34 -0.10 -8.43
C PHE A 52 -2.75 0.36 -9.76
N SER A 53 -1.63 1.05 -9.71
CA SER A 53 -0.93 1.45 -10.93
C SER A 53 0.54 1.06 -10.80
N ASP A 54 1.05 0.34 -11.81
CA ASP A 54 2.47 -0.03 -11.94
C ASP A 54 3.32 1.20 -12.27
N ILE A 55 3.23 2.22 -11.42
CA ILE A 55 4.05 3.40 -11.51
C ILE A 55 5.35 3.06 -10.81
N ASP A 56 6.45 3.19 -11.54
CA ASP A 56 7.77 3.18 -10.95
C ASP A 56 7.97 4.52 -10.22
N LEU A 57 7.69 4.54 -8.92
CA LEU A 57 7.84 5.72 -8.06
C LEU A 57 9.32 6.14 -7.90
N LEU A 58 10.26 5.35 -8.42
CA LEU A 58 11.69 5.66 -8.47
C LEU A 58 12.14 6.18 -9.85
N SER A 59 11.24 6.24 -10.85
CA SER A 59 11.54 6.73 -12.20
C SER A 59 11.51 8.27 -12.31
N CYS A 60 11.62 9.00 -11.21
CA CYS A 60 11.97 10.41 -11.28
C CYS A 60 13.45 10.51 -11.71
N GLY A 61 13.67 10.83 -13.00
CA GLY A 61 14.99 11.05 -13.58
C GLY A 61 15.78 12.20 -12.95
#